data_AF-A0A6B2L7Y6-F1
#
_entry.id   AF-A0A6B2L7Y6-F1
#
_cell.length_a   1.000
_cell.length_b   1.000
_cell.length_c   1.000
_cell.angle_alpha   90.00
_cell.angle_beta   90.00
_cell.angle_gamma   90.00
#
_symmetry.space_group_name_H-M   'P 1'
#
loop_
_entity.id
_entity.type
_entity.pdbx_description
1 polymer ?
#
loop_
_entity_poly.entity_id
_entity_poly.type
_entity_poly.pdbx_seq_one_letter_code
_entity_poly.pdbx_strand_id
1 'polypeptide(L)'
;MFSQEYHFNTRQYGTFPFTMVTFADFKISEEVTKQKQVIKRLVRNLAQFDIILEFGDICYADGNQAVWDSFFNHIQPIAACKPWMVTVGNHEKEPVHEFLAFENRFKMPGSNNFWYGFNYGFAHFLVISTEHTLAPGSPQYEFIIADLEKAQANRDVVPWIILTGHRALYGSNARWFHKAKAETMRQILTPIIDKYGVDLALFGHCHAYERTHPMYAGEIDPRGTIYLLAGVAGAELDKIWEVQPQWSAYRTAHHGYGLLHVKSKKKLRYCYHRERDGKMWDAFTLIKRENNKKKVSYDYENKFLKNWITLGESEARAERKRNKDATKQDNQT
;
A
#
# COMPACT_ATOMS: atom_id res chain seq x y z
N MET A 1 -2.60 35.62 -4.79
CA MET A 1 -2.32 35.06 -3.44
C MET A 1 -1.39 33.88 -3.64
N PHE A 2 -0.28 33.79 -2.92
CA PHE A 2 0.65 32.64 -3.00
C PHE A 2 0.23 31.57 -1.98
N SER A 3 0.62 30.31 -2.21
CA SER A 3 0.44 29.26 -1.22
C SER A 3 1.32 29.52 0.02
N GLN A 4 1.07 28.77 1.09
CA GLN A 4 2.08 28.59 2.14
C GLN A 4 3.31 27.88 1.58
N GLU A 5 4.43 28.00 2.28
CA GLU A 5 5.66 27.29 1.97
C GLU A 5 5.55 25.82 2.43
N TYR A 6 5.97 24.90 1.56
CA TYR A 6 6.00 23.46 1.82
C TYR A 6 7.39 22.90 1.49
N HIS A 7 7.76 21.81 2.17
CA HIS A 7 9.06 21.16 1.98
C HIS A 7 8.92 19.65 1.89
N PHE A 8 9.71 19.05 1.01
CA PHE A 8 9.85 17.60 0.91
C PHE A 8 11.32 17.24 0.70
N ASN A 9 11.70 16.01 1.05
CA ASN A 9 13.07 15.55 0.96
C ASN A 9 13.22 14.57 -0.20
N THR A 10 14.18 14.82 -1.09
CA THR A 10 14.63 13.86 -2.09
C THR A 10 15.96 13.25 -1.66
N ARG A 11 16.19 11.99 -2.06
CA ARG A 11 17.43 11.25 -1.81
C ARG A 11 17.70 10.33 -2.99
N GLN A 12 18.98 10.11 -3.28
CA GLN A 12 19.37 9.13 -4.29
C GLN A 12 18.93 7.72 -3.84
N TYR A 13 18.15 7.03 -4.67
CA TYR A 13 17.76 5.65 -4.39
C TYR A 13 18.99 4.74 -4.28
N GLY A 14 18.82 3.58 -3.64
CA GLY A 14 19.89 2.61 -3.39
C GLY A 14 20.77 2.91 -2.18
N THR A 15 20.51 3.99 -1.44
CA THR A 15 21.39 4.47 -0.36
C THR A 15 20.75 4.49 1.03
N PHE A 16 19.42 4.36 1.14
CA PHE A 16 18.71 4.55 2.41
C PHE A 16 17.55 3.57 2.63
N PRO A 17 17.29 3.17 3.89
CA PRO A 17 16.07 2.47 4.26
C PRO A 17 14.88 3.42 4.29
N PHE A 18 13.66 2.89 4.20
CA PHE A 18 12.45 3.70 4.28
C PHE A 18 11.26 2.93 4.85
N THR A 19 10.26 3.68 5.31
CA THR A 19 8.92 3.17 5.65
C THR A 19 7.90 3.78 4.71
N MET A 20 7.11 2.92 4.07
CA MET A 20 6.01 3.30 3.20
C MET A 20 4.68 2.94 3.86
N VAL A 21 3.74 3.87 3.85
CA VAL A 21 2.34 3.59 4.19
C VAL A 21 1.66 3.05 2.94
N THR A 22 0.94 1.93 3.07
CA THR A 22 0.30 1.26 1.92
C THR A 22 -1.16 1.01 2.22
N PHE A 23 -2.08 1.37 1.31
CA PHE A 23 -3.50 1.03 1.45
C PHE A 23 -4.25 1.19 0.11
N ALA A 24 -5.48 0.71 0.01
CA ALA A 24 -6.39 0.97 -1.11
C ALA A 24 -7.84 0.97 -0.65
N ASP A 25 -8.73 1.41 -1.53
CA ASP A 25 -10.17 1.43 -1.28
C ASP A 25 -10.46 2.42 -0.12
N PHE A 26 -9.86 3.61 -0.21
CA PHE A 26 -9.82 4.60 0.88
C PHE A 26 -11.18 5.24 1.09
N LYS A 27 -11.92 5.59 0.03
CA LYS A 27 -13.27 6.16 0.09
C LYS A 27 -13.40 7.33 1.06
N ILE A 28 -13.39 8.56 0.56
CA ILE A 28 -13.61 9.71 1.43
C ILE A 28 -15.08 10.13 1.42
N SER A 29 -15.67 10.30 2.60
CA SER A 29 -16.93 11.04 2.73
C SER A 29 -16.95 11.78 4.07
N GLU A 30 -17.80 12.80 4.19
CA GLU A 30 -17.95 13.55 5.43
C GLU A 30 -18.36 12.66 6.60
N GLU A 31 -19.11 11.59 6.32
CA GLU A 31 -19.63 10.62 7.29
C GLU A 31 -18.61 9.53 7.68
N VAL A 32 -17.61 9.24 6.84
CA VAL A 32 -16.69 8.13 7.16
C VAL A 32 -15.61 8.55 8.17
N THR A 33 -15.89 8.27 9.43
CA THR A 33 -15.06 8.59 10.59
C THR A 33 -13.72 7.83 10.63
N LYS A 34 -13.61 6.69 9.95
CA LYS A 34 -12.46 5.77 10.05
C LYS A 34 -11.22 6.28 9.31
N GLN A 35 -11.39 6.79 8.10
CA GLN A 35 -10.37 7.37 7.23
C GLN A 35 -9.79 8.61 7.88
N LYS A 36 -10.66 9.46 8.44
CA LYS A 36 -10.26 10.63 9.23
C LYS A 36 -9.38 10.23 10.41
N GLN A 37 -9.58 9.06 11.04
CA GLN A 37 -8.70 8.57 12.10
C GLN A 37 -7.34 8.11 11.57
N VAL A 38 -7.31 7.39 10.44
CA VAL A 38 -6.05 7.00 9.79
C VAL A 38 -5.25 8.23 9.41
N ILE A 39 -5.82 9.20 8.70
CA ILE A 39 -5.15 10.46 8.32
C ILE A 39 -4.67 11.21 9.56
N LYS A 40 -5.51 11.39 10.59
CA LYS A 40 -5.09 12.03 11.86
C LYS A 40 -3.91 11.30 12.51
N ARG A 41 -3.88 9.96 12.46
CA ARG A 41 -2.74 9.18 12.97
C ARG A 41 -1.50 9.40 12.11
N LEU A 42 -1.62 9.36 10.78
CA LEU A 42 -0.49 9.60 9.89
C LEU A 42 0.07 11.01 10.05
N VAL A 43 -0.77 12.05 10.16
CA VAL A 43 -0.34 13.43 10.42
C VAL A 43 0.45 13.54 11.73
N ARG A 44 -0.01 12.88 12.81
CA ARG A 44 0.73 12.85 14.09
C ARG A 44 2.05 12.09 14.03
N ASN A 45 2.24 11.23 13.03
CA ASN A 45 3.42 10.37 12.88
C ASN A 45 4.16 10.64 11.56
N LEU A 46 4.08 11.86 11.02
CA LEU A 46 4.72 12.25 9.73
C LEU A 46 6.22 11.95 9.66
N ALA A 47 6.91 11.96 10.80
CA ALA A 47 8.33 11.65 10.88
C ALA A 47 8.64 10.14 10.77
N GLN A 48 7.64 9.26 10.89
CA GLN A 48 7.82 7.80 10.96
C GLN A 48 7.66 7.09 9.60
N PHE A 49 7.26 7.81 8.55
CA PHE A 49 7.18 7.27 7.20
C PHE A 49 7.66 8.30 6.17
N ASP A 50 8.04 7.80 5.02
CA ASP A 50 8.74 8.57 3.99
C ASP A 50 7.88 8.80 2.73
N ILE A 51 6.95 7.88 2.46
CA ILE A 51 6.18 7.82 1.22
C ILE A 51 4.85 7.06 1.45
N ILE A 52 3.85 7.34 0.62
CA ILE A 52 2.56 6.65 0.59
C ILE A 52 2.40 5.97 -0.76
N LEU A 53 1.83 4.76 -0.74
CA LEU A 53 1.33 4.06 -1.91
C LEU A 53 -0.14 3.71 -1.72
N GLU A 54 -1.00 4.34 -2.52
CA GLU A 54 -2.43 4.11 -2.56
C GLU A 54 -2.81 3.34 -3.84
N PHE A 55 -3.18 2.06 -3.72
CA PHE A 55 -3.28 1.15 -4.87
C PHE A 55 -4.70 0.97 -5.42
N GLY A 56 -5.36 2.10 -5.69
CA GLY A 56 -6.62 2.20 -6.44
C GLY A 56 -7.87 2.34 -5.58
N ASP A 57 -8.95 2.74 -6.23
CA ASP A 57 -10.23 3.14 -5.62
C ASP A 57 -9.99 4.19 -4.53
N ILE A 58 -9.56 5.37 -4.98
CA ILE A 58 -8.95 6.40 -4.16
C ILE A 58 -10.02 7.09 -3.32
N CYS A 59 -10.84 7.93 -3.95
CA CYS A 59 -11.79 8.77 -3.23
C CYS A 59 -13.24 8.33 -3.39
N TYR A 60 -13.56 7.51 -4.39
CA TYR A 60 -14.92 7.12 -4.78
C TYR A 60 -15.76 8.36 -5.14
N ALA A 61 -15.20 9.25 -5.94
CA ALA A 61 -15.94 10.39 -6.48
C ALA A 61 -17.08 9.93 -7.38
N ASP A 62 -16.87 8.88 -8.18
CA ASP A 62 -17.88 8.24 -9.02
C ASP A 62 -18.71 9.24 -9.85
N GLY A 63 -18.06 10.28 -10.37
CA GLY A 63 -18.65 11.37 -11.13
C GLY A 63 -18.92 12.65 -10.32
N ASN A 64 -18.99 12.58 -8.99
CA ASN A 64 -19.11 13.75 -8.13
C ASN A 64 -17.75 14.40 -7.86
N GLN A 65 -17.35 15.34 -8.73
CA GLN A 65 -16.03 15.97 -8.69
C GLN A 65 -15.67 16.69 -7.39
N ALA A 66 -16.65 17.15 -6.61
CA ALA A 66 -16.39 17.80 -5.32
C ALA A 66 -15.73 16.83 -4.30
N VAL A 67 -15.92 15.53 -4.47
CA VAL A 67 -15.29 14.50 -3.63
C VAL A 67 -13.78 14.46 -3.85
N TRP A 68 -13.29 14.70 -5.08
CA TRP A 68 -11.84 14.82 -5.33
C TRP A 68 -11.24 16.00 -4.58
N ASP A 69 -11.90 17.16 -4.61
CA ASP A 69 -11.39 18.35 -3.91
C ASP A 69 -11.38 18.13 -2.40
N SER A 70 -12.43 17.47 -1.87
CA SER A 70 -12.46 17.03 -0.47
C SER A 70 -11.32 16.07 -0.16
N PHE A 71 -11.06 15.08 -1.01
CA PHE A 71 -9.95 14.14 -0.86
C PHE A 71 -8.61 14.87 -0.76
N PHE A 72 -8.29 15.75 -1.73
CA PHE A 72 -7.03 16.49 -1.72
C PHE A 72 -6.88 17.39 -0.49
N ASN A 73 -7.96 18.05 -0.06
CA ASN A 73 -7.94 18.84 1.18
C ASN A 73 -7.62 17.98 2.43
N HIS A 74 -8.15 16.76 2.49
CA HIS A 74 -7.89 15.87 3.62
C HIS A 74 -6.47 15.31 3.63
N ILE A 75 -5.88 15.02 2.47
CA ILE A 75 -4.52 14.46 2.39
C ILE A 75 -3.42 15.53 2.33
N GLN A 76 -3.76 16.79 2.04
CA GLN A 76 -2.80 17.91 1.91
C GLN A 76 -1.76 17.97 3.04
N PRO A 77 -2.11 17.82 4.34
CA PRO A 77 -1.12 17.88 5.43
C PRO A 77 -0.02 16.81 5.34
N ILE A 78 -0.24 15.76 4.53
CA ILE A 78 0.71 14.69 4.26
C ILE A 78 1.31 14.85 2.86
N ALA A 79 0.45 14.93 1.84
CA ALA A 79 0.85 14.90 0.42
C ALA A 79 1.65 16.15 -0.01
N ALA A 80 1.53 17.26 0.71
CA ALA A 80 2.35 18.44 0.44
C ALA A 80 3.83 18.28 0.88
N CYS A 81 4.13 17.30 1.74
CA CYS A 81 5.47 17.10 2.31
C CYS A 81 6.04 15.69 2.07
N LYS A 82 5.22 14.75 1.58
CA LYS A 82 5.56 13.34 1.34
C LYS A 82 5.03 12.93 -0.04
N PRO A 83 5.81 12.20 -0.87
CA PRO A 83 5.29 11.67 -2.12
C PRO A 83 4.09 10.74 -1.86
N TRP A 84 3.04 10.92 -2.67
CA TRP A 84 1.82 10.11 -2.63
C TRP A 84 1.65 9.42 -3.98
N MET A 85 2.06 8.16 -4.05
CA MET A 85 2.03 7.37 -5.28
C MET A 85 0.67 6.67 -5.40
N VAL A 86 0.08 6.66 -6.59
CA VAL A 86 -1.25 6.08 -6.82
C VAL A 86 -1.26 5.03 -7.91
N THR A 87 -2.07 3.99 -7.73
CA THR A 87 -2.49 3.07 -8.80
C THR A 87 -3.92 3.38 -9.19
N VAL A 88 -4.28 3.21 -10.46
CA VAL A 88 -5.66 3.37 -10.93
C VAL A 88 -6.51 2.16 -10.50
N GLY A 89 -7.69 2.41 -9.93
CA GLY A 89 -8.73 1.41 -9.66
C GLY A 89 -9.93 1.56 -10.59
N ASN A 90 -10.99 0.79 -10.33
CA ASN A 90 -12.18 0.84 -11.17
C ASN A 90 -13.09 2.01 -10.87
N HIS A 91 -13.08 2.55 -9.65
CA HIS A 91 -13.83 3.76 -9.30
C HIS A 91 -13.22 5.02 -9.91
N GLU A 92 -11.95 4.97 -10.33
CA GLU A 92 -11.35 6.04 -11.14
C GLU A 92 -11.86 6.06 -12.59
N LYS A 93 -12.53 5.00 -13.05
CA LYS A 93 -13.28 5.00 -14.31
C LYS A 93 -14.70 5.52 -14.05
N GLU A 94 -14.82 6.82 -13.94
CA GLU A 94 -16.06 7.46 -13.51
C GLU A 94 -17.14 7.43 -14.59
N PRO A 95 -18.43 7.38 -14.20
CA PRO A 95 -19.52 7.63 -15.14
C PRO A 95 -19.33 8.98 -15.84
N VAL A 96 -19.49 9.02 -17.17
CA VAL A 96 -19.35 10.21 -18.03
C VAL A 96 -17.91 10.72 -18.19
N HIS A 97 -17.12 10.78 -17.11
CA HIS A 97 -15.76 11.32 -17.13
C HIS A 97 -14.67 10.30 -17.45
N GLU A 98 -15.00 9.01 -17.50
CA GLU A 98 -14.03 7.92 -17.70
C GLU A 98 -12.84 8.12 -16.73
N PHE A 99 -11.60 8.06 -17.20
CA PHE A 99 -10.40 8.25 -16.37
C PHE A 99 -9.92 9.71 -16.26
N LEU A 100 -10.64 10.69 -16.83
CA LEU A 100 -10.13 12.06 -16.97
C LEU A 100 -9.78 12.69 -15.62
N ALA A 101 -10.55 12.43 -14.57
CA ALA A 101 -10.25 12.96 -13.24
C ALA A 101 -8.92 12.43 -12.71
N PHE A 102 -8.69 11.11 -12.81
CA PHE A 102 -7.43 10.49 -12.40
C PHE A 102 -6.24 11.00 -13.23
N GLU A 103 -6.39 11.09 -14.55
CA GLU A 103 -5.34 11.54 -15.46
C GLU A 103 -4.91 12.98 -15.20
N ASN A 104 -5.85 13.87 -14.88
CA ASN A 104 -5.59 15.30 -14.76
C ASN A 104 -5.26 15.75 -13.33
N ARG A 105 -5.68 14.99 -12.30
CA ARG A 105 -5.44 15.35 -10.89
C ARG A 105 -4.16 14.75 -10.31
N PHE A 106 -3.63 13.68 -10.91
CA PHE A 106 -2.39 13.05 -10.49
C PHE A 106 -1.26 13.27 -11.49
N LYS A 107 -0.02 13.28 -10.97
CA LYS A 107 1.19 13.29 -11.78
C LYS A 107 2.14 12.22 -11.30
N MET A 108 2.11 11.06 -11.95
CA MET A 108 3.00 9.95 -11.64
C MET A 108 4.30 10.03 -12.46
N PRO A 109 5.35 9.30 -12.07
CA PRO A 109 6.61 9.24 -12.81
C PRO A 109 6.41 8.86 -14.28
N GLY A 110 7.14 9.56 -15.16
CA GLY A 110 7.05 9.35 -16.60
C GLY A 110 5.89 10.10 -17.25
N SER A 111 5.43 9.57 -18.38
CA SER A 111 4.37 10.17 -19.22
C SER A 111 3.00 9.53 -19.02
N ASN A 112 2.90 8.46 -18.23
CA ASN A 112 1.68 7.68 -18.06
C ASN A 112 1.34 7.56 -16.55
N ASN A 113 0.10 7.87 -16.19
CA ASN A 113 -0.39 7.77 -14.81
C ASN A 113 -0.93 6.37 -14.46
N PHE A 114 -1.28 5.55 -15.45
CA PHE A 114 -1.94 4.25 -15.28
C PHE A 114 -0.96 3.11 -14.99
N TRP A 115 0.20 3.10 -15.65
CA TRP A 115 1.28 2.16 -15.40
C TRP A 115 2.63 2.84 -15.54
N TYR A 116 3.48 2.63 -14.55
CA TYR A 116 4.77 3.31 -14.44
C TYR A 116 5.69 2.55 -13.46
N GLY A 117 6.98 2.85 -13.53
CA GLY A 117 8.01 2.27 -12.67
C GLY A 117 8.77 3.36 -11.93
N PHE A 118 9.16 3.11 -10.67
CA PHE A 118 9.98 4.05 -9.92
C PHE A 118 10.86 3.36 -8.87
N ASN A 119 12.00 3.98 -8.55
CA ASN A 119 12.90 3.54 -7.49
C ASN A 119 12.75 4.43 -6.27
N TYR A 120 12.72 3.83 -5.07
CA TYR A 120 12.74 4.55 -3.81
C TYR A 120 13.50 3.75 -2.76
N GLY A 121 14.49 4.37 -2.10
CA GLY A 121 15.39 3.66 -1.18
C GLY A 121 15.97 2.40 -1.82
N PHE A 122 15.90 1.25 -1.14
CA PHE A 122 16.39 -0.04 -1.67
C PHE A 122 15.36 -0.83 -2.50
N ALA A 123 14.30 -0.18 -3.00
CA ALA A 123 13.23 -0.86 -3.72
C ALA A 123 12.93 -0.23 -5.08
N HIS A 124 12.56 -1.09 -6.02
CA HIS A 124 11.92 -0.77 -7.27
C HIS A 124 10.44 -1.14 -7.19
N PHE A 125 9.58 -0.25 -7.68
CA PHE A 125 8.13 -0.41 -7.71
C PHE A 125 7.66 -0.40 -9.16
N LEU A 126 6.98 -1.46 -9.57
CA LEU A 126 6.22 -1.55 -10.81
C LEU A 126 4.74 -1.33 -10.49
N VAL A 127 4.14 -0.28 -11.03
CA VAL A 127 2.72 0.01 -10.95
C VAL A 127 2.04 -0.39 -12.25
N ILE A 128 1.01 -1.23 -12.16
CA ILE A 128 0.20 -1.68 -13.29
C ILE A 128 -1.26 -1.26 -13.12
N SER A 129 -1.94 -1.06 -14.24
CA SER A 129 -3.38 -0.86 -14.31
C SER A 129 -4.10 -2.17 -14.64
N THR A 130 -4.94 -2.60 -13.71
CA THR A 130 -5.84 -3.75 -13.91
C THR A 130 -7.12 -3.40 -14.66
N GLU A 131 -7.33 -2.12 -14.97
CA GLU A 131 -8.49 -1.62 -15.73
C GLU A 131 -8.18 -1.41 -17.21
N HIS A 132 -6.93 -1.64 -17.60
CA HIS A 132 -6.46 -1.60 -18.98
C HIS A 132 -5.99 -3.01 -19.38
N THR A 133 -5.89 -3.27 -20.69
CA THR A 133 -5.49 -4.60 -21.17
C THR A 133 -4.09 -4.98 -20.68
N LEU A 134 -3.94 -6.24 -20.28
CA LEU A 134 -2.68 -6.89 -19.92
C LEU A 134 -2.27 -7.94 -20.97
N ALA A 135 -3.01 -8.05 -22.07
CA ALA A 135 -2.76 -9.09 -23.08
C ALA A 135 -1.33 -8.98 -23.65
N PRO A 136 -0.68 -10.12 -23.97
CA PRO A 136 0.60 -10.12 -24.67
C PRO A 136 0.59 -9.22 -25.91
N GLY A 137 1.65 -8.42 -26.09
CA GLY A 137 1.76 -7.43 -27.17
C GLY A 137 1.04 -6.10 -26.93
N SER A 138 0.28 -5.95 -25.83
CA SER A 138 -0.27 -4.64 -25.47
C SER A 138 0.81 -3.67 -24.96
N PRO A 139 0.63 -2.34 -25.08
CA PRO A 139 1.61 -1.37 -24.60
C PRO A 139 1.97 -1.53 -23.11
N GLN A 140 0.99 -1.89 -22.27
CA GLN A 140 1.22 -2.14 -20.85
C GLN A 140 2.01 -3.44 -20.62
N TYR A 141 1.71 -4.50 -21.37
CA TYR A 141 2.45 -5.76 -21.26
C TYR A 141 3.93 -5.59 -21.62
N GLU A 142 4.22 -4.91 -22.74
CA GLU A 142 5.59 -4.62 -23.15
C GLU A 142 6.30 -3.71 -22.14
N PHE A 143 5.59 -2.73 -21.58
CA PHE A 143 6.11 -1.89 -20.51
C PHE A 143 6.50 -2.70 -19.27
N ILE A 144 5.63 -3.60 -18.81
CA ILE A 144 5.87 -4.46 -17.64
C ILE A 144 7.16 -5.27 -17.82
N ILE A 145 7.35 -5.88 -18.99
CA ILE A 145 8.56 -6.67 -19.28
C ILE A 145 9.80 -5.76 -19.25
N ALA A 146 9.77 -4.65 -19.98
CA ALA A 146 10.91 -3.75 -20.08
C ALA A 146 11.30 -3.12 -18.74
N ASP A 147 10.32 -2.80 -17.89
CA ASP A 147 10.55 -2.23 -16.56
C ASP A 147 11.14 -3.28 -15.60
N LEU A 148 10.59 -4.50 -15.60
CA LEU A 148 11.11 -5.59 -14.77
C LEU A 148 12.51 -6.06 -15.21
N GLU A 149 12.82 -6.02 -16.50
CA GLU A 149 14.18 -6.28 -17.00
C GLU A 149 15.20 -5.28 -16.44
N LYS A 150 14.86 -3.98 -16.50
CA LYS A 150 15.69 -2.92 -15.92
C LYS A 150 15.85 -3.08 -14.41
N ALA A 151 14.75 -3.39 -13.72
CA ALA A 151 14.76 -3.60 -12.28
C ALA A 151 15.60 -4.82 -11.89
N GLN A 152 15.48 -5.93 -12.63
CA GLN A 152 16.28 -7.14 -12.43
C GLN A 152 17.77 -6.85 -12.63
N ALA A 153 18.13 -6.14 -13.69
CA ALA A 153 19.52 -5.75 -13.97
C ALA A 153 20.09 -4.80 -12.89
N ASN A 154 19.24 -4.07 -12.16
CA ASN A 154 19.63 -3.10 -11.13
C ASN A 154 19.46 -3.63 -9.69
N ARG A 155 19.28 -4.95 -9.49
CA ARG A 155 19.02 -5.55 -8.18
C ARG A 155 20.13 -5.36 -7.14
N ASP A 156 21.37 -5.07 -7.55
CA ASP A 156 22.44 -4.76 -6.60
C ASP A 156 22.22 -3.42 -5.88
N VAL A 157 21.48 -2.50 -6.52
CA VAL A 157 21.14 -1.18 -5.98
C VAL A 157 19.76 -1.21 -5.33
N VAL A 158 18.77 -1.74 -6.03
CA VAL A 158 17.36 -1.86 -5.60
C VAL A 158 16.93 -3.33 -5.56
N PRO A 159 17.38 -4.10 -4.56
CA PRO A 159 17.14 -5.53 -4.54
C PRO A 159 15.66 -5.87 -4.46
N TRP A 160 14.84 -5.07 -3.79
CA TRP A 160 13.41 -5.36 -3.61
C TRP A 160 12.62 -4.92 -4.83
N ILE A 161 12.01 -5.86 -5.54
CA ILE A 161 11.05 -5.55 -6.63
C ILE A 161 9.65 -5.76 -6.09
N ILE A 162 8.83 -4.72 -6.14
CA ILE A 162 7.47 -4.72 -5.62
C ILE A 162 6.52 -4.38 -6.77
N LEU A 163 5.52 -5.22 -6.99
CA LEU A 163 4.46 -4.98 -7.97
C LEU A 163 3.24 -4.44 -7.23
N THR A 164 2.53 -3.49 -7.84
CA THR A 164 1.23 -3.04 -7.35
C THR A 164 0.23 -2.91 -8.49
N GLY A 165 -0.99 -3.35 -8.24
CA GLY A 165 -2.14 -3.24 -9.13
C GLY A 165 -3.39 -3.06 -8.28
N HIS A 166 -4.54 -2.75 -8.88
CA HIS A 166 -5.76 -2.62 -8.08
C HIS A 166 -6.47 -3.96 -7.85
N ARG A 167 -6.86 -4.68 -8.92
CA ARG A 167 -7.54 -5.97 -8.80
C ARG A 167 -6.56 -7.12 -8.53
N ALA A 168 -6.83 -7.90 -7.50
CA ALA A 168 -5.90 -8.91 -7.00
C ALA A 168 -5.78 -10.17 -7.88
N LEU A 169 -4.56 -10.72 -7.92
CA LEU A 169 -4.27 -12.02 -8.54
C LEU A 169 -4.72 -13.19 -7.67
N TYR A 170 -4.74 -13.04 -6.35
CA TYR A 170 -5.20 -14.06 -5.40
C TYR A 170 -6.19 -13.43 -4.43
N GLY A 171 -7.25 -14.15 -4.11
CA GLY A 171 -8.30 -13.72 -3.20
C GLY A 171 -9.32 -14.84 -2.99
N SER A 172 -9.81 -14.98 -1.77
CA SER A 172 -10.82 -15.96 -1.35
C SER A 172 -12.08 -15.29 -0.77
N ASN A 173 -12.17 -13.97 -0.92
CA ASN A 173 -13.37 -13.20 -0.65
C ASN A 173 -14.46 -13.58 -1.65
N ALA A 174 -15.68 -13.86 -1.19
CA ALA A 174 -16.68 -14.53 -2.01
C ALA A 174 -17.49 -13.58 -2.91
N ARG A 175 -17.59 -12.29 -2.58
CA ARG A 175 -18.51 -11.38 -3.29
C ARG A 175 -17.83 -10.56 -4.37
N TRP A 176 -16.70 -9.92 -4.04
CA TRP A 176 -16.07 -8.92 -4.89
C TRP A 176 -14.82 -9.43 -5.61
N PHE A 177 -14.43 -10.69 -5.34
CA PHE A 177 -13.31 -11.30 -6.04
C PHE A 177 -13.72 -11.83 -7.42
N HIS A 178 -13.24 -11.18 -8.48
CA HIS A 178 -13.51 -11.57 -9.86
C HIS A 178 -12.65 -12.76 -10.31
N LYS A 179 -13.05 -13.98 -9.91
CA LYS A 179 -12.28 -15.23 -10.17
C LYS A 179 -11.81 -15.40 -11.61
N ALA A 180 -12.69 -15.22 -12.60
CA ALA A 180 -12.35 -15.41 -14.01
C ALA A 180 -11.29 -14.41 -14.48
N LYS A 181 -11.44 -13.13 -14.12
CA LYS A 181 -10.45 -12.09 -14.42
C LYS A 181 -9.12 -12.36 -13.72
N ALA A 182 -9.16 -12.75 -12.45
CA ALA A 182 -7.96 -13.12 -11.68
C ALA A 182 -7.23 -14.31 -12.30
N GLU A 183 -7.95 -15.32 -12.82
CA GLU A 183 -7.36 -16.47 -13.51
C GLU A 183 -6.65 -16.03 -14.80
N THR A 184 -7.29 -15.23 -15.66
CA THR A 184 -6.64 -14.67 -16.86
C THR A 184 -5.41 -13.84 -16.50
N MET A 185 -5.51 -12.99 -15.47
CA MET A 185 -4.38 -12.20 -15.00
C MET A 185 -3.24 -13.07 -14.47
N ARG A 186 -3.54 -14.15 -13.74
CA ARG A 186 -2.52 -15.10 -13.26
C ARG A 186 -1.79 -15.75 -14.44
N GLN A 187 -2.51 -16.28 -15.43
CA GLN A 187 -1.93 -16.93 -16.61
C GLN A 187 -0.95 -16.03 -17.37
N ILE A 188 -1.23 -14.72 -17.42
CA ILE A 188 -0.38 -13.73 -18.10
C ILE A 188 0.79 -13.30 -17.20
N LEU A 189 0.50 -12.91 -15.95
CA LEU A 189 1.44 -12.17 -15.12
C LEU A 189 2.32 -13.08 -14.26
N THR A 190 1.85 -14.23 -13.78
CA THR A 190 2.67 -15.06 -12.87
C THR A 190 3.95 -15.57 -13.54
N PRO A 191 3.98 -15.99 -14.83
CA PRO A 191 5.23 -16.37 -15.48
C PRO A 191 6.25 -15.23 -15.53
N ILE A 192 5.79 -14.00 -15.75
CA ILE A 192 6.63 -12.79 -15.79
C ILE A 192 7.13 -12.43 -14.40
N ILE A 193 6.22 -12.42 -13.42
CA ILE A 193 6.51 -12.17 -12.01
C ILE A 193 7.58 -13.13 -11.49
N ASP A 194 7.45 -14.43 -11.80
CA ASP A 194 8.37 -15.47 -11.39
C ASP A 194 9.72 -15.33 -12.11
N LYS A 195 9.72 -15.10 -13.43
CA LYS A 195 10.93 -14.89 -14.25
C LYS A 195 11.80 -13.75 -13.71
N TYR A 196 11.19 -12.62 -13.39
CA TYR A 196 11.91 -11.43 -12.92
C TYR A 196 12.05 -11.40 -11.39
N GLY A 197 11.42 -12.33 -10.67
CA GLY A 197 11.62 -12.59 -9.25
C GLY A 197 10.99 -11.57 -8.30
N VAL A 198 9.81 -11.02 -8.63
CA VAL A 198 9.09 -10.05 -7.78
C VAL A 198 9.04 -10.56 -6.33
N ASP A 199 9.26 -9.65 -5.37
CA ASP A 199 9.36 -9.99 -3.95
C ASP A 199 8.00 -9.92 -3.25
N LEU A 200 7.21 -8.92 -3.60
CA LEU A 200 5.92 -8.62 -2.99
C LEU A 200 5.00 -8.03 -4.05
N ALA A 201 3.74 -8.44 -4.06
CA ALA A 201 2.72 -7.88 -4.92
C ALA A 201 1.54 -7.36 -4.06
N LEU A 202 1.13 -6.12 -4.28
CA LEU A 202 0.13 -5.40 -3.50
C LEU A 202 -1.12 -5.12 -4.35
N PHE A 203 -2.29 -5.43 -3.82
CA PHE A 203 -3.58 -5.25 -4.48
C PHE A 203 -4.67 -4.80 -3.52
N GLY A 204 -5.72 -4.16 -4.03
CA GLY A 204 -6.90 -3.69 -3.30
C GLY A 204 -8.17 -4.38 -3.79
N HIS A 205 -9.17 -3.57 -4.12
CA HIS A 205 -10.44 -3.90 -4.79
C HIS A 205 -11.43 -4.71 -3.96
N CYS A 206 -11.01 -5.87 -3.46
CA CYS A 206 -11.82 -6.62 -2.51
C CYS A 206 -11.65 -5.98 -1.14
N HIS A 207 -12.76 -5.61 -0.50
CA HIS A 207 -12.72 -4.87 0.75
C HIS A 207 -12.42 -5.76 1.98
N ALA A 208 -11.26 -6.42 1.94
CA ALA A 208 -10.74 -7.29 2.97
C ALA A 208 -9.22 -7.32 2.90
N TYR A 209 -8.60 -7.91 3.92
CA TYR A 209 -7.16 -8.17 3.96
C TYR A 209 -6.92 -9.67 3.78
N GLU A 210 -6.06 -10.04 2.85
CA GLU A 210 -5.64 -11.42 2.63
C GLU A 210 -4.19 -11.47 2.16
N ARG A 211 -3.42 -12.39 2.73
CA ARG A 211 -2.03 -12.63 2.38
C ARG A 211 -1.85 -14.08 1.98
N THR A 212 -1.17 -14.31 0.86
CA THR A 212 -0.77 -15.65 0.45
C THR A 212 0.46 -16.15 1.22
N HIS A 213 0.68 -17.47 1.23
CA HIS A 213 2.03 -18.02 1.30
C HIS A 213 2.82 -17.58 0.05
N PRO A 214 4.15 -17.74 -0.01
CA PRO A 214 4.89 -17.32 -1.18
C PRO A 214 4.54 -18.31 -2.31
N MET A 215 4.18 -17.77 -3.48
CA MET A 215 3.68 -18.54 -4.62
C MET A 215 4.66 -18.48 -5.77
N TYR A 216 4.96 -19.63 -6.37
CA TYR A 216 5.81 -19.76 -7.56
C TYR A 216 5.22 -20.83 -8.45
N ALA A 217 5.08 -20.57 -9.76
CA ALA A 217 4.48 -21.48 -10.72
C ALA A 217 3.09 -22.02 -10.30
N GLY A 218 2.30 -21.19 -9.60
CA GLY A 218 0.96 -21.55 -9.11
C GLY A 218 0.94 -22.32 -7.78
N GLU A 219 2.09 -22.71 -7.24
CA GLU A 219 2.20 -23.55 -6.05
C GLU A 219 2.81 -22.78 -4.86
N ILE A 220 2.56 -23.27 -3.65
CA ILE A 220 3.20 -22.74 -2.44
C ILE A 220 4.69 -23.12 -2.47
N ASP A 221 5.57 -22.12 -2.64
CA ASP A 221 7.00 -22.32 -2.72
C ASP A 221 7.75 -21.14 -2.06
N PRO A 222 8.70 -21.38 -1.14
CA PRO A 222 9.41 -20.33 -0.41
C PRO A 222 10.22 -19.36 -1.28
N ARG A 223 10.48 -19.67 -2.55
CA ARG A 223 11.15 -18.79 -3.52
C ARG A 223 10.20 -17.75 -4.13
N GLY A 224 8.90 -18.01 -4.05
CA GLY A 224 7.85 -17.29 -4.74
C GLY A 224 7.56 -15.89 -4.22
N THR A 225 6.63 -15.23 -4.92
CA THR A 225 6.12 -13.91 -4.57
C THR A 225 5.03 -14.03 -3.49
N ILE A 226 5.03 -13.12 -2.52
CA ILE A 226 3.87 -12.97 -1.62
C ILE A 226 2.89 -11.99 -2.26
N TYR A 227 1.62 -12.37 -2.33
CA TYR A 227 0.55 -11.52 -2.83
C TYR A 227 -0.30 -11.05 -1.65
N LEU A 228 -0.52 -9.73 -1.58
CA LEU A 228 -1.41 -9.09 -0.61
C LEU A 228 -2.62 -8.51 -1.33
N LEU A 229 -3.80 -8.81 -0.80
CA LEU A 229 -5.05 -8.12 -1.06
C LEU A 229 -5.35 -7.30 0.20
N ALA A 230 -5.52 -5.99 0.07
CA ALA A 230 -5.57 -5.05 1.18
C ALA A 230 -6.48 -3.84 0.88
N GLY A 231 -7.70 -4.10 0.43
CA GLY A 231 -8.73 -3.08 0.16
C GLY A 231 -9.46 -2.59 1.41
N VAL A 232 -8.71 -2.31 2.48
CA VAL A 232 -9.25 -2.16 3.84
C VAL A 232 -9.22 -0.74 4.36
N ALA A 233 -8.88 0.24 3.52
CA ALA A 233 -8.61 1.59 3.99
C ALA A 233 -9.87 2.36 4.39
N GLY A 234 -11.04 1.96 3.87
CA GLY A 234 -12.24 2.69 4.21
C GLY A 234 -13.58 2.30 3.58
N ALA A 235 -13.58 1.72 2.38
CA ALA A 235 -14.79 1.22 1.75
C ALA A 235 -15.42 0.05 2.54
N GLU A 236 -16.71 -0.21 2.32
CA GLU A 236 -17.47 -1.17 3.14
C GLU A 236 -16.87 -2.58 3.07
N LEU A 237 -16.45 -3.11 4.22
CA LEU A 237 -15.77 -4.40 4.31
C LEU A 237 -16.66 -5.56 3.87
N ASP A 238 -16.08 -6.50 3.13
CA ASP A 238 -16.73 -7.76 2.83
C ASP A 238 -16.22 -8.88 3.76
N LYS A 239 -17.17 -9.49 4.46
CA LYS A 239 -16.94 -10.51 5.49
C LYS A 239 -17.30 -11.91 5.01
N ILE A 240 -17.76 -12.06 3.77
CA ILE A 240 -18.14 -13.36 3.21
C ILE A 240 -16.92 -13.97 2.53
N TRP A 241 -16.56 -15.16 2.99
CA TRP A 241 -15.37 -15.88 2.54
C TRP A 241 -15.75 -17.23 1.97
N GLU A 242 -14.98 -17.66 0.97
CA GLU A 242 -14.95 -19.06 0.58
C GLU A 242 -14.19 -19.89 1.63
N VAL A 243 -14.23 -21.21 1.48
CA VAL A 243 -13.35 -22.11 2.23
C VAL A 243 -11.91 -21.65 2.02
N GLN A 244 -11.15 -21.51 3.10
CA GLN A 244 -9.79 -20.98 3.04
C GLN A 244 -8.92 -21.87 2.15
N PRO A 245 -8.45 -21.36 0.99
CA PRO A 245 -7.57 -22.13 0.15
C PRO A 245 -6.22 -22.31 0.85
N GLN A 246 -5.50 -23.39 0.57
CA GLN A 246 -4.22 -23.68 1.23
C GLN A 246 -3.18 -22.57 1.03
N TRP A 247 -3.22 -21.85 -0.11
CA TRP A 247 -2.32 -20.73 -0.37
C TRP A 247 -2.63 -19.50 0.50
N SER A 248 -3.81 -19.39 1.11
CA SER A 248 -4.21 -18.23 1.94
C SER A 248 -3.63 -18.39 3.35
N ALA A 249 -2.56 -17.65 3.63
CA ALA A 249 -1.80 -17.76 4.87
C ALA A 249 -2.42 -16.95 6.03
N TYR A 250 -3.08 -15.85 5.73
CA TYR A 250 -3.82 -15.03 6.69
C TYR A 250 -4.90 -14.25 5.96
N ARG A 251 -6.10 -14.13 6.55
CA ARG A 251 -7.18 -13.31 5.99
C ARG A 251 -8.06 -12.73 7.09
N THR A 252 -8.55 -11.52 6.88
CA THR A 252 -9.43 -10.82 7.84
C THR A 252 -10.20 -9.70 7.16
N ALA A 253 -11.38 -9.37 7.69
CA ALA A 253 -12.22 -8.28 7.18
C ALA A 253 -12.33 -7.19 8.24
N HIS A 254 -11.25 -6.40 8.38
CA HIS A 254 -11.17 -5.24 9.25
C HIS A 254 -10.54 -4.08 8.51
N HIS A 255 -10.85 -2.85 8.92
CA HIS A 255 -10.23 -1.69 8.32
C HIS A 255 -8.81 -1.52 8.84
N GLY A 256 -7.94 -0.96 8.01
CA GLY A 256 -6.57 -0.74 8.40
C GLY A 256 -5.71 -0.19 7.29
N TYR A 257 -4.41 -0.22 7.53
CA TYR A 257 -3.38 0.19 6.58
C TYR A 257 -2.14 -0.66 6.79
N GLY A 258 -1.33 -0.78 5.75
CA GLY A 258 -0.03 -1.44 5.79
C GLY A 258 1.11 -0.47 6.07
N LEU A 259 2.15 -0.99 6.71
CA LEU A 259 3.46 -0.38 6.81
C LEU A 259 4.50 -1.31 6.21
N LEU A 260 5.08 -0.88 5.11
CA LEU A 260 6.17 -1.55 4.42
C LEU A 260 7.49 -0.93 4.86
N HIS A 261 8.27 -1.66 5.65
CA HIS A 261 9.59 -1.27 6.11
C HIS A 261 10.67 -1.95 5.26
N VAL A 262 11.30 -1.20 4.36
CA VAL A 262 12.49 -1.65 3.65
C VAL A 262 13.71 -1.25 4.46
N LYS A 263 14.13 -2.15 5.36
CA LYS A 263 15.14 -1.87 6.40
C LYS A 263 16.57 -1.92 5.86
N SER A 264 16.82 -2.71 4.82
CA SER A 264 18.11 -2.80 4.15
C SER A 264 17.96 -3.52 2.81
N LYS A 265 19.07 -3.64 2.07
CA LYS A 265 19.16 -4.50 0.88
C LYS A 265 18.82 -5.97 1.14
N LYS A 266 18.84 -6.42 2.41
CA LYS A 266 18.61 -7.82 2.79
C LYS A 266 17.39 -8.07 3.68
N LYS A 267 16.72 -7.02 4.18
CA LYS A 267 15.54 -7.16 5.05
C LYS A 267 14.41 -6.21 4.68
N LEU A 268 13.24 -6.77 4.40
CA LEU A 268 11.97 -6.08 4.20
C LEU A 268 10.94 -6.67 5.17
N ARG A 269 10.15 -5.82 5.83
CA ARG A 269 9.05 -6.25 6.71
C ARG A 269 7.77 -5.53 6.34
N TYR A 270 6.67 -6.26 6.24
CA TYR A 270 5.34 -5.69 6.07
C TYR A 270 4.52 -5.94 7.33
N CYS A 271 3.79 -4.92 7.78
CA CYS A 271 2.90 -5.00 8.94
C CYS A 271 1.53 -4.45 8.55
N TYR A 272 0.46 -5.20 8.82
CA TYR A 272 -0.91 -4.73 8.69
C TYR A 272 -1.41 -4.24 10.05
N HIS A 273 -1.86 -2.99 10.11
CA HIS A 273 -2.34 -2.31 11.32
C HIS A 273 -3.82 -1.99 11.20
N ARG A 274 -4.58 -2.31 12.26
CA ARG A 274 -5.98 -1.96 12.38
C ARG A 274 -6.18 -0.45 12.52
N GLU A 275 -7.19 0.09 11.86
CA GLU A 275 -7.51 1.53 11.82
C GLU A 275 -7.80 2.10 13.21
N ARG A 276 -8.63 1.42 14.01
CA ARG A 276 -9.21 1.97 15.24
C ARG A 276 -8.16 2.23 16.33
N ASP A 277 -7.23 1.31 16.52
CA ASP A 277 -6.26 1.34 17.63
C ASP A 277 -4.79 1.25 17.19
N GLY A 278 -4.52 1.06 15.89
CA GLY A 278 -3.15 0.93 15.37
C GLY A 278 -2.49 -0.39 15.74
N LYS A 279 -3.24 -1.35 16.28
CA LYS A 279 -2.72 -2.66 16.63
C LYS A 279 -2.30 -3.42 15.36
N MET A 280 -1.12 -4.02 15.39
CA MET A 280 -0.65 -4.93 14.35
C MET A 280 -1.43 -6.23 14.40
N TRP A 281 -1.96 -6.67 13.25
CA TRP A 281 -2.83 -7.85 13.11
C TRP A 281 -2.19 -8.95 12.29
N ASP A 282 -1.35 -8.56 11.34
CA ASP A 282 -0.52 -9.48 10.57
C ASP A 282 0.83 -8.85 10.28
N ALA A 283 1.87 -9.67 10.20
CA ALA A 283 3.20 -9.24 9.84
C ALA A 283 4.05 -10.38 9.28
N PHE A 284 4.90 -10.04 8.33
CA PHE A 284 5.91 -10.95 7.81
C PHE A 284 7.18 -10.19 7.42
N THR A 285 8.30 -10.91 7.45
CA THR A 285 9.61 -10.40 7.06
C THR A 285 10.17 -11.27 5.93
N LEU A 286 10.61 -10.60 4.86
CA LEU A 286 11.42 -11.19 3.80
C LEU A 286 12.90 -10.94 4.11
N ILE A 287 13.70 -12.00 4.05
CA ILE A 287 15.16 -11.96 4.23
C ILE A 287 15.82 -12.51 2.97
N LYS A 288 16.63 -11.71 2.29
CA LYS A 288 17.46 -12.17 1.18
C LYS A 288 18.73 -12.83 1.70
N ARG A 289 18.99 -14.05 1.24
CA ARG A 289 20.22 -14.82 1.47
C ARG A 289 21.12 -14.74 0.23
N GLU A 290 22.31 -15.31 0.32
CA GLU A 290 23.19 -15.50 -0.84
C GLU A 290 22.47 -16.26 -1.98
N ASN A 291 22.81 -15.93 -3.22
CA ASN A 291 22.19 -16.44 -4.44
C ASN A 291 20.69 -16.10 -4.59
N ASN A 292 20.26 -14.95 -4.07
CA ASN A 292 18.87 -14.46 -4.16
C ASN A 292 17.80 -15.40 -3.58
N LYS A 293 18.18 -16.42 -2.80
CA LYS A 293 17.23 -17.26 -2.06
C LYS A 293 16.54 -16.39 -1.00
N LYS A 294 15.21 -16.38 -1.01
CA LYS A 294 14.40 -15.66 -0.03
C LYS A 294 14.05 -16.61 1.13
N LYS A 295 14.14 -16.12 2.36
CA LYS A 295 13.51 -16.75 3.52
C LYS A 295 12.39 -15.83 4.01
N VAL A 296 11.22 -16.41 4.21
CA VAL A 296 10.09 -15.72 4.82
C VAL A 296 10.02 -16.11 6.29
N SER A 297 9.92 -15.12 7.17
CA SER A 297 9.49 -15.35 8.55
C SER A 297 8.15 -14.67 8.78
N TYR A 298 7.19 -15.43 9.26
CA TYR A 298 5.90 -14.90 9.68
C TYR A 298 5.99 -14.52 11.15
N ASP A 299 5.72 -13.25 11.44
CA ASP A 299 5.57 -12.79 12.81
C ASP A 299 4.09 -13.03 13.17
N TYR A 300 3.71 -14.29 13.39
CA TYR A 300 2.41 -14.60 13.99
C TYR A 300 2.48 -14.17 15.47
N GLU A 301 2.32 -12.88 15.74
CA GLU A 301 2.23 -12.40 17.12
C GLU A 301 0.91 -12.86 17.74
N ASN A 302 0.95 -14.07 18.33
CA ASN A 302 0.09 -14.42 19.46
C ASN A 302 0.87 -14.42 20.79
N LYS A 303 1.92 -13.60 20.89
CA LYS A 303 2.60 -13.20 22.14
C LYS A 303 3.50 -11.99 21.84
N PHE A 304 3.31 -10.91 22.59
CA PHE A 304 4.04 -9.61 22.57
C PHE A 304 3.49 -8.46 21.71
N LEU A 305 2.22 -8.13 21.96
CA LEU A 305 1.79 -6.74 22.02
C LEU A 305 2.60 -5.95 23.06
N LYS A 306 3.57 -5.18 22.60
CA LYS A 306 4.02 -3.90 23.18
C LYS A 306 5.18 -3.41 22.33
N ASN A 307 4.99 -2.27 21.65
CA ASN A 307 6.01 -1.25 21.38
C ASN A 307 5.64 -0.28 20.24
N TRP A 308 4.42 -0.32 19.69
CA TRP A 308 3.92 0.76 18.80
C TRP A 308 2.91 1.71 19.46
N ILE A 309 2.36 1.35 20.63
CA ILE A 309 1.37 2.16 21.36
C ILE A 309 2.04 3.02 22.47
N THR A 310 3.19 2.61 22.98
CA THR A 310 3.78 3.23 24.19
C THR A 310 4.48 4.58 23.96
N LEU A 311 4.93 4.91 22.75
CA LEU A 311 5.60 6.19 22.50
C LEU A 311 4.60 7.34 22.41
N GLY A 312 3.56 7.22 21.57
CA GLY A 312 2.55 8.27 21.42
C GLY A 312 1.67 8.49 22.66
N GLU A 313 1.38 7.44 23.45
CA GLU A 313 0.64 7.60 24.71
C GLU A 313 1.51 8.20 25.83
N SER A 314 2.81 7.91 25.86
CA SER A 314 3.72 8.49 26.85
C SER A 314 3.91 10.00 26.65
N GLU A 315 4.03 10.45 25.40
CA GLU A 315 4.13 11.87 25.06
C GLU A 315 2.80 12.60 25.29
N ALA A 316 1.67 12.03 24.86
CA ALA A 316 0.35 12.60 25.11
C ALA A 316 0.02 12.67 26.61
N ARG A 317 0.49 11.70 27.41
CA ARG A 317 0.31 11.71 28.88
C ARG A 317 1.24 12.70 29.56
N ALA A 318 2.47 12.85 29.08
CA ALA A 318 3.42 13.86 29.56
C ALA A 318 2.93 15.29 29.25
N GLU A 319 2.34 15.51 28.08
CA GLU A 319 1.79 16.80 27.67
C GLU A 319 0.50 17.16 28.42
N ARG A 320 -0.40 16.20 28.65
CA ARG A 320 -1.56 16.39 29.53
C ARG A 320 -1.18 16.68 30.98
N LYS A 321 -0.05 16.14 31.46
CA LYS A 321 0.45 16.41 32.81
C LYS A 321 1.03 17.83 32.90
N ARG A 322 1.86 18.23 31.92
CA ARG A 322 2.39 19.60 31.82
C ARG A 322 1.29 20.66 31.75
N ASN A 323 0.24 20.44 30.97
CA ASN A 323 -0.87 21.40 30.87
C ASN A 323 -1.71 21.49 32.15
N LYS A 324 -1.86 20.40 32.91
CA LYS A 324 -2.55 20.40 34.22
C LYS A 324 -1.74 21.07 35.33
N ASP A 325 -0.41 20.92 35.29
CA ASP A 325 0.47 21.56 36.27
C ASP A 325 0.56 23.07 36.01
N ALA A 326 0.55 23.52 34.74
CA ALA A 326 0.47 24.92 34.37
C ALA A 326 -0.86 25.59 34.79
N THR A 327 -2.01 24.92 34.63
CA THR A 327 -3.32 25.45 35.08
C THR A 327 -3.50 25.45 36.60
N LYS A 328 -2.66 24.72 37.35
CA LYS A 328 -2.64 24.79 38.81
C LYS A 328 -1.78 25.93 39.34
N GLN A 329 -0.74 26.33 38.61
CA GLN A 329 0.10 27.48 38.96
C GLN A 329 -0.65 28.80 38.74
N ASP A 330 -1.44 28.93 37.68
CA ASP A 330 -2.24 30.14 37.42
C ASP A 330 -3.44 30.33 38.36
N ASN A 331 -3.83 29.29 39.12
CA ASN A 331 -4.92 29.37 40.11
C ASN A 331 -4.41 29.53 41.56
N GLN A 332 -3.10 29.72 41.76
CA GLN A 332 -2.46 29.95 43.07
C GLN A 332 -1.70 31.29 43.18
N THR A 333 -1.90 32.18 42.20
CA THR A 333 -1.53 33.61 42.23
C THR A 333 -2.78 34.44 42.04
#